data_AF-A0A3A6MN50-F1
#
_entry.id   AF-A0A3A6MN50-F1
#
_cell.length_a   1.000
_cell.length_b   1.000
_cell.length_c   1.000
_cell.angle_alpha   90.00
_cell.angle_beta   90.00
_cell.angle_gamma   90.00
#
_symmetry.space_group_name_H-M   'P 1'
#
loop_
_entity.id
_entity.type
_entity.pdbx_description
1 polymer ?
#
loop_
_entity_poly.entity_id
_entity_poly.type
_entity_poly.pdbx_seq_one_letter_code
_entity_poly.pdbx_strand_id
1 'polypeptide(L)'
;MVRRFTVLAVLVLFQVSLLATQAWGSVMVPARVAFERQGITVGWDGRQVTGHWPAGTIRFVPGAASVYINEVEHTLERPSVTLQGTTFVPGSVLDHLPATPVEQPEPVEEITGTVVQVGDWSYLVLECPPPGYSILDLSLSQRHWSRPGSVWLLPDRSEHTVSALVHFFEREVREAGGGNFALVPEAPWALISALEEKRQIVTLPALQLLGECVVNFNTASAYNNMLNAVQASKYLNGTVVPPGTVFSYNQAVGRRTTERGFVRGYAISGNRSVPTVGGGVCRMSTVIYGAVLDAGLPVVERHPHSRPVGYVPVGKDATVTWGVHDMKFKNDRSYPIRVDAGGTVHQLYVRLWEVRS
;
A
#
# COMPACT_ATOMS: atom_id res chain seq x y z
N MET A 1 11.43 -25.38 -29.42
CA MET A 1 12.06 -24.27 -28.67
C MET A 1 11.11 -23.91 -27.53
N VAL A 2 11.30 -24.49 -26.35
CA VAL A 2 10.40 -24.30 -25.20
C VAL A 2 10.74 -22.96 -24.57
N ARG A 3 9.81 -21.99 -24.62
CA ARG A 3 9.95 -20.75 -23.84
C ARG A 3 9.83 -21.14 -22.36
N ARG A 4 10.92 -20.98 -21.62
CA ARG A 4 10.96 -21.15 -20.16
C ARG A 4 10.22 -19.97 -19.54
N PHE A 5 9.11 -20.23 -18.88
CA PHE A 5 8.38 -19.24 -18.09
C PHE A 5 8.94 -19.27 -16.66
N THR A 6 9.49 -18.14 -16.21
CA THR A 6 9.94 -17.95 -14.81
C THR A 6 8.75 -17.41 -14.02
N VAL A 7 8.09 -18.25 -13.25
CA VAL A 7 6.92 -17.90 -12.42
C VAL A 7 7.36 -16.94 -11.30
N LEU A 8 6.64 -15.84 -11.11
CA LEU A 8 6.93 -14.82 -10.10
C LEU A 8 5.89 -14.89 -8.97
N ALA A 9 6.34 -14.95 -7.72
CA ALA A 9 5.70 -14.47 -6.49
C ALA A 9 4.30 -14.89 -6.05
N VAL A 10 4.33 -15.54 -4.86
CA VAL A 10 3.35 -15.51 -3.76
C VAL A 10 3.33 -14.12 -3.13
N LEU A 11 2.14 -13.54 -3.01
CA LEU A 11 1.86 -12.32 -2.26
C LEU A 11 1.30 -12.65 -0.87
N VAL A 12 1.79 -12.04 0.20
CA VAL A 12 1.16 -12.14 1.54
C VAL A 12 0.96 -10.75 2.10
N LEU A 13 -0.30 -10.34 2.31
CA LEU A 13 -0.68 -9.07 2.93
C LEU A 13 -0.54 -9.16 4.44
N PHE A 14 0.19 -8.23 5.06
CA PHE A 14 0.18 -8.07 6.50
C PHE A 14 0.29 -6.62 6.99
N GLN A 15 -0.33 -6.34 8.15
CA GLN A 15 -0.20 -5.06 8.88
C GLN A 15 0.82 -5.26 10.01
N VAL A 16 1.94 -4.53 9.98
CA VAL A 16 2.99 -4.67 11.00
C VAL A 16 2.64 -3.79 12.20
N SER A 17 1.87 -4.31 13.15
CA SER A 17 1.86 -3.77 14.51
C SER A 17 2.95 -4.45 15.33
N LEU A 18 4.06 -3.73 15.57
CA LEU A 18 5.13 -4.01 16.55
C LEU A 18 5.45 -5.50 16.79
N LEU A 19 6.40 -6.03 16.01
CA LEU A 19 7.01 -7.33 16.30
C LEU A 19 7.91 -7.21 17.53
N ALA A 20 7.36 -7.60 18.67
CA ALA A 20 8.13 -8.07 19.80
C ALA A 20 8.93 -9.31 19.37
N THR A 21 10.21 -9.34 19.73
CA THR A 21 11.10 -10.48 19.63
C THR A 21 10.49 -11.70 20.36
N GLN A 22 9.95 -12.66 19.62
CA GLN A 22 9.67 -14.01 20.11
C GLN A 22 10.32 -15.05 19.19
N ALA A 23 10.93 -16.05 19.83
CA ALA A 23 11.60 -17.16 19.16
C ALA A 23 10.61 -17.93 18.27
N TRP A 24 11.01 -18.20 17.04
CA TRP A 24 10.22 -18.89 16.03
C TRP A 24 10.23 -20.39 16.35
N GLY A 25 9.06 -21.00 16.53
CA GLY A 25 8.93 -22.46 16.65
C GLY A 25 9.11 -23.17 15.30
N SER A 26 9.32 -24.49 15.31
CA SER A 26 9.72 -25.25 14.11
C SER A 26 8.72 -25.17 12.95
N VAL A 27 9.27 -25.08 11.74
CA VAL A 27 8.55 -24.97 10.47
C VAL A 27 7.78 -26.27 10.18
N MET A 28 6.53 -26.15 9.71
CA MET A 28 5.74 -27.29 9.21
C MET A 28 6.09 -27.55 7.74
N VAL A 29 6.29 -28.81 7.37
CA VAL A 29 6.66 -29.22 6.00
C VAL A 29 5.68 -30.24 5.43
N PRO A 30 5.41 -30.25 4.11
CA PRO A 30 4.61 -31.30 3.49
C PRO A 30 5.27 -32.66 3.68
N ALA A 31 4.60 -33.57 4.40
CA ALA A 31 5.18 -34.84 4.82
C ALA A 31 5.68 -35.68 3.63
N ARG A 32 4.88 -35.76 2.56
CA ARG A 32 5.24 -36.51 1.34
C ARG A 32 6.55 -36.01 0.73
N VAL A 33 6.65 -34.71 0.48
CA VAL A 33 7.82 -34.09 -0.15
C VAL A 33 9.05 -34.20 0.75
N ALA A 34 8.88 -33.97 2.06
CA ALA A 34 9.97 -34.04 3.02
C ALA A 34 10.58 -35.44 3.13
N PHE A 35 9.75 -36.49 3.15
CA PHE A 35 10.20 -37.88 3.25
C PHE A 35 10.71 -38.43 1.91
N GLU A 36 10.06 -38.14 0.79
CA GLU A 36 10.54 -38.55 -0.54
C GLU A 36 11.95 -38.00 -0.83
N ARG A 37 12.28 -36.80 -0.32
CA ARG A 37 13.64 -36.24 -0.36
C ARG A 37 14.67 -37.01 0.46
N GLN A 38 14.25 -37.75 1.48
CA GLN A 38 15.10 -38.64 2.27
C GLN A 38 15.24 -40.05 1.64
N GLY A 39 14.67 -40.25 0.45
CA GLY A 39 14.60 -41.56 -0.20
C GLY A 39 13.51 -42.47 0.37
N ILE A 40 12.53 -41.91 1.07
CA ILE A 40 11.42 -42.66 1.67
C ILE A 40 10.24 -42.66 0.70
N THR A 41 9.79 -43.85 0.31
CA THR A 41 8.59 -44.00 -0.51
C THR A 41 7.37 -43.82 0.37
N VAL A 42 6.60 -42.74 0.14
CA VAL A 42 5.43 -42.41 0.95
C VAL A 42 4.14 -42.89 0.29
N GLY A 43 3.28 -43.51 1.08
CA GLY A 43 1.96 -43.98 0.72
C GLY A 43 0.87 -43.53 1.69
N TRP A 44 -0.37 -43.73 1.29
CA TRP A 44 -1.57 -43.51 2.09
C TRP A 44 -2.40 -44.79 2.04
N ASP A 45 -2.71 -45.37 3.20
CA ASP A 45 -3.45 -46.64 3.29
C ASP A 45 -4.96 -46.45 3.54
N GLY A 46 -5.44 -45.20 3.53
CA GLY A 46 -6.82 -44.85 3.87
C GLY A 46 -7.00 -44.38 5.32
N ARG A 47 -6.01 -44.58 6.20
CA ARG A 47 -6.08 -44.24 7.62
C ARG A 47 -4.86 -43.51 8.16
N GLN A 48 -3.67 -43.85 7.67
CA GLN A 48 -2.40 -43.30 8.13
C GLN A 48 -1.46 -43.08 6.94
N VAL A 49 -0.54 -42.12 7.11
CA VAL A 49 0.58 -41.94 6.20
C VAL A 49 1.60 -43.02 6.53
N THR A 50 2.07 -43.74 5.52
CA THR A 50 3.13 -44.74 5.65
C THR A 50 4.30 -44.35 4.77
N GLY A 51 5.52 -44.64 5.21
CA GLY A 51 6.74 -44.40 4.47
C GLY A 51 7.67 -45.59 4.61
N HIS A 52 8.33 -45.98 3.54
CA HIS A 52 9.27 -47.10 3.53
C HIS A 52 10.57 -46.75 2.82
N TRP A 53 11.70 -47.18 3.38
CA TRP A 53 13.03 -47.15 2.79
C TRP A 53 13.74 -48.48 3.11
N PRO A 54 14.87 -48.81 2.45
CA PRO A 54 15.51 -50.13 2.60
C PRO A 54 15.86 -50.52 4.04
N ALA A 55 16.05 -49.55 4.92
CA ALA A 55 16.47 -49.76 6.31
C ALA A 55 15.35 -49.47 7.35
N GLY A 56 14.10 -49.25 6.93
CA GLY A 56 13.05 -48.95 7.89
C GLY A 56 11.70 -48.49 7.37
N THR A 57 10.83 -48.15 8.33
CA THR A 57 9.46 -47.67 8.10
C THR A 57 9.14 -46.45 8.96
N ILE A 58 8.26 -45.59 8.45
CA ILE A 58 7.63 -44.50 9.21
C ILE A 58 6.12 -44.59 9.04
N ARG A 59 5.35 -44.38 10.11
CA ARG A 59 3.89 -44.28 10.04
C ARG A 59 3.31 -43.30 11.04
N PHE A 60 2.27 -42.59 10.64
CA PHE A 60 1.53 -41.71 11.53
C PHE A 60 0.13 -41.39 11.01
N VAL A 61 -0.79 -41.14 11.93
CA VAL A 61 -2.15 -40.71 11.62
C VAL A 61 -2.14 -39.18 11.46
N PRO A 62 -2.71 -38.62 10.39
CA PRO A 62 -2.82 -37.17 10.28
C PRO A 62 -3.63 -36.58 11.45
N GLY A 63 -3.13 -35.51 12.07
CA GLY A 63 -3.67 -34.98 13.32
C GLY A 63 -3.00 -35.52 14.59
N ALA A 64 -2.16 -36.57 14.48
CA ALA A 64 -1.45 -37.12 15.64
C ALA A 64 -0.29 -36.23 16.08
N ALA A 65 -0.03 -36.25 17.40
CA ALA A 65 1.12 -35.61 18.05
C ALA A 65 2.37 -36.50 18.09
N SER A 66 2.33 -37.67 17.47
CA SER A 66 3.46 -38.60 17.39
C SER A 66 3.56 -39.28 16.04
N VAL A 67 4.77 -39.74 15.72
CA VAL A 67 5.09 -40.57 14.56
C VAL A 67 5.80 -41.83 15.02
N TYR A 68 5.64 -42.93 14.29
CA TYR A 68 6.30 -44.19 14.58
C TYR A 68 7.38 -44.43 13.54
N ILE A 69 8.64 -44.54 13.96
CA ILE A 69 9.80 -44.82 13.10
C ILE A 69 10.36 -46.17 13.55
N ASN A 70 10.37 -47.17 12.67
CA ASN A 70 10.75 -48.55 13.01
C ASN A 70 10.00 -49.08 14.24
N GLU A 71 8.70 -48.78 14.33
CA GLU A 71 7.81 -49.12 15.46
C GLU A 71 8.17 -48.44 16.81
N VAL A 72 9.12 -47.50 16.83
CA VAL A 72 9.42 -46.65 17.98
C VAL A 72 8.64 -45.35 17.87
N GLU A 73 7.95 -44.95 18.95
CA GLU A 73 7.20 -43.70 18.98
C GLU A 73 8.12 -42.50 19.20
N HIS A 74 7.94 -41.47 18.37
CA HIS A 74 8.60 -40.17 18.48
C HIS A 74 7.54 -39.07 18.62
N THR A 75 7.66 -38.26 19.67
CA THR A 75 6.76 -37.12 19.91
C THR A 75 7.11 -35.97 18.97
N LEU A 76 6.09 -35.40 18.34
CA LEU A 76 6.20 -34.21 17.53
C LEU A 76 6.19 -32.95 18.41
N GLU A 77 6.97 -31.92 18.05
CA GLU A 77 6.87 -30.60 18.70
C GLU A 77 5.43 -30.05 18.66
N ARG A 78 4.68 -30.40 17.60
CA ARG A 78 3.26 -30.12 17.45
C ARG A 78 2.58 -31.15 16.56
N PRO A 79 1.26 -31.36 16.70
CA PRO A 79 0.54 -32.34 15.89
C PRO A 79 0.69 -32.09 14.38
N SER A 80 0.67 -33.18 13.62
CA SER A 80 0.54 -33.10 12.17
C SER A 80 -0.79 -32.46 11.79
N VAL A 81 -0.83 -31.72 10.68
CA VAL A 81 -2.03 -31.00 10.22
C VAL A 81 -2.32 -31.39 8.78
N THR A 82 -3.58 -31.68 8.45
CA THR A 82 -3.99 -31.92 7.06
C THR A 82 -4.76 -30.73 6.52
N LEU A 83 -4.28 -30.16 5.41
CA LEU A 83 -4.93 -29.05 4.69
C LEU A 83 -5.12 -29.47 3.24
N GLN A 84 -6.37 -29.41 2.76
CA GLN A 84 -6.73 -29.72 1.36
C GLN A 84 -6.14 -31.04 0.83
N GLY A 85 -6.15 -32.08 1.66
CA GLY A 85 -5.63 -33.41 1.29
C GLY A 85 -4.11 -33.58 1.39
N THR A 86 -3.37 -32.54 1.78
CA THR A 86 -1.93 -32.61 2.06
C THR A 86 -1.68 -32.65 3.57
N THR A 87 -0.88 -33.60 4.03
CA THR A 87 -0.52 -33.72 5.46
C THR A 87 0.84 -33.09 5.73
N PHE A 88 0.91 -32.27 6.75
CA PHE A 88 2.07 -31.51 7.19
C PHE A 88 2.58 -32.03 8.54
N VAL A 89 3.90 -32.08 8.70
CA VAL A 89 4.57 -32.49 9.94
C VAL A 89 5.62 -31.44 10.33
N PRO A 90 6.01 -31.33 11.62
CA PRO A 90 7.13 -30.47 12.01
C PRO A 90 8.45 -30.93 11.35
N GLY A 91 9.28 -29.98 10.91
CA GLY A 91 10.56 -30.29 10.26
C GLY A 91 11.52 -31.12 11.12
N SER A 92 11.41 -31.02 12.45
CA SER A 92 12.19 -31.80 13.42
C SER A 92 11.99 -33.31 13.32
N VAL A 93 10.94 -33.79 12.65
CA VAL A 93 10.75 -35.23 12.37
C VAL A 93 11.91 -35.81 11.58
N LEU A 94 12.53 -35.00 10.72
CA LEU A 94 13.64 -35.45 9.87
C LEU A 94 14.90 -35.79 10.70
N ASP A 95 15.05 -35.20 11.89
CA ASP A 95 16.17 -35.48 12.79
C ASP A 95 16.15 -36.92 13.36
N HIS A 96 14.98 -37.57 13.29
CA HIS A 96 14.79 -38.95 13.74
C HIS A 96 14.96 -40.00 12.64
N LEU A 97 15.21 -39.57 11.39
CA LEU A 97 15.39 -40.47 10.25
C LEU A 97 16.88 -40.72 9.99
N PRO A 98 17.24 -41.90 9.43
CA PRO A 98 18.63 -42.19 9.11
C PRO A 98 19.16 -41.20 8.06
N ALA A 99 20.37 -40.69 8.28
CA ALA A 99 21.06 -39.83 7.32
C ALA A 99 21.42 -40.64 6.07
N THR A 100 20.66 -40.48 4.99
CA THR A 100 21.04 -41.02 3.69
C THR A 100 22.11 -40.10 3.07
N PRO A 101 23.18 -40.62 2.44
CA PRO A 101 24.03 -39.80 1.60
C PRO A 101 23.23 -39.46 0.33
N VAL A 102 22.40 -38.43 0.43
CA VAL A 102 21.74 -37.83 -0.73
C VAL A 102 22.85 -37.09 -1.47
N GLU A 103 23.12 -37.50 -2.72
CA GLU A 103 23.80 -36.64 -3.69
C GLU A 103 23.07 -35.30 -3.62
N GLN A 104 23.73 -34.28 -3.03
CA GLN A 104 23.04 -33.04 -2.68
C GLN A 104 22.27 -32.59 -3.92
N PRO A 105 20.93 -32.46 -3.86
CA PRO A 105 20.23 -31.81 -4.96
C PRO A 105 20.96 -30.50 -5.16
N GLU A 106 21.26 -30.15 -6.43
CA GLU A 106 21.88 -28.86 -6.74
C GLU A 106 21.23 -27.81 -5.84
N PRO A 107 22.04 -27.00 -5.12
CA PRO A 107 21.54 -26.14 -4.07
C PRO A 107 20.29 -25.46 -4.60
N VAL A 108 19.16 -25.67 -3.92
CA VAL A 108 17.92 -24.98 -4.24
C VAL A 108 18.33 -23.53 -4.34
N GLU A 109 18.22 -22.92 -5.53
CA GLU A 109 18.44 -21.48 -5.66
C GLU A 109 17.62 -20.86 -4.54
N GLU A 110 18.33 -20.20 -3.62
CA GLU A 110 17.78 -19.66 -2.40
C GLU A 110 16.46 -18.96 -2.77
N ILE A 111 15.34 -19.35 -2.15
CA ILE A 111 14.07 -18.66 -2.41
C ILE A 111 14.27 -17.24 -1.93
N THR A 112 14.59 -16.35 -2.85
CA THR A 112 14.81 -14.95 -2.55
C THR A 112 13.46 -14.27 -2.46
N GLY A 113 13.24 -13.53 -1.39
CA GLY A 113 12.02 -12.76 -1.16
C GLY A 113 12.33 -11.28 -1.13
N THR A 114 11.46 -10.48 -1.73
CA THR A 114 11.43 -9.02 -1.58
C THR A 114 10.28 -8.65 -0.67
N VAL A 115 10.55 -7.98 0.45
CA VAL A 115 9.51 -7.35 1.27
C VAL A 115 9.20 -5.99 0.66
N VAL A 116 7.96 -5.79 0.20
CA VAL A 116 7.46 -4.53 -0.32
C VAL A 116 6.58 -3.87 0.75
N GLN A 117 6.96 -2.69 1.21
CA GLN A 117 6.20 -1.90 2.17
C GLN A 117 5.44 -0.80 1.42
N VAL A 118 4.18 -0.57 1.79
CA VAL A 118 3.32 0.47 1.22
C VAL A 118 2.61 1.18 2.37
N GLY A 119 3.14 2.32 2.82
CA GLY A 119 2.66 2.96 4.04
C GLY A 119 2.74 2.00 5.24
N ASP A 120 1.59 1.71 5.87
CA ASP A 120 1.52 0.82 7.05
C ASP A 120 1.41 -0.67 6.68
N TRP A 121 1.40 -1.00 5.39
CA TRP A 121 1.21 -2.35 4.86
C TRP A 121 2.53 -2.95 4.41
N SER A 122 2.68 -4.26 4.60
CA SER A 122 3.82 -5.03 4.12
C SER A 122 3.35 -6.21 3.28
N TYR A 123 4.05 -6.46 2.19
CA TYR A 123 3.83 -7.51 1.22
C TYR A 123 5.11 -8.31 1.06
N LEU A 124 5.03 -9.63 1.08
CA LEU A 124 6.16 -10.48 0.69
C LEU A 124 5.98 -10.89 -0.77
N VAL A 125 7.01 -10.71 -1.59
CA VAL A 125 7.07 -11.12 -3.00
C VAL A 125 8.18 -12.16 -3.13
N LEU A 126 7.82 -13.43 -3.36
CA LEU A 126 8.81 -14.51 -3.47
C LEU A 126 9.26 -14.77 -4.92
N GLU A 127 10.54 -14.96 -5.20
CA GLU A 127 10.95 -15.53 -6.48
C GLU A 127 10.73 -17.05 -6.42
N CYS A 128 9.81 -17.58 -7.24
CA CYS A 128 9.56 -19.02 -7.28
C CYS A 128 10.45 -19.67 -8.37
N PRO A 129 11.13 -20.78 -8.07
CA PRO A 129 11.86 -21.52 -9.09
C PRO A 129 10.90 -22.05 -10.19
N PRO A 130 11.42 -22.38 -11.39
CA PRO A 130 10.62 -22.79 -12.55
C PRO A 130 9.69 -24.00 -12.30
N PRO A 131 8.72 -24.26 -13.20
CA PRO A 131 7.75 -25.35 -13.04
C PRO A 131 8.43 -26.70 -12.77
N GLY A 132 8.08 -27.35 -11.65
CA GLY A 132 8.69 -28.59 -11.19
C GLY A 132 9.05 -28.59 -9.69
N TYR A 133 9.04 -27.42 -9.06
CA TYR A 133 9.23 -27.25 -7.62
C TYR A 133 7.90 -26.96 -6.92
N SER A 134 7.65 -27.61 -5.79
CA SER A 134 6.49 -27.33 -4.94
C SER A 134 6.70 -26.00 -4.22
N ILE A 135 5.71 -25.11 -4.30
CA ILE A 135 5.64 -23.88 -3.49
C ILE A 135 5.92 -24.25 -2.03
N LEU A 136 6.94 -23.62 -1.43
CA LEU A 136 7.19 -23.76 0.00
C LEU A 136 5.95 -23.24 0.73
N ASP A 137 5.33 -24.11 1.54
CA ASP A 137 4.14 -23.76 2.32
C ASP A 137 4.49 -22.63 3.30
N LEU A 138 4.05 -21.41 3.00
CA LEU A 138 4.10 -20.26 3.91
C LEU A 138 2.96 -20.33 4.92
N SER A 139 2.77 -21.47 5.61
CA SER A 139 1.92 -21.55 6.79
C SER A 139 2.61 -20.87 7.98
N LEU A 140 2.75 -19.53 7.88
CA LEU A 140 3.10 -18.68 9.00
C LEU A 140 1.94 -18.76 10.00
N SER A 141 2.20 -19.46 11.10
CA SER A 141 1.24 -19.81 12.14
C SER A 141 0.34 -18.62 12.52
N GLN A 142 -0.97 -18.86 12.43
CA GLN A 142 -2.00 -17.96 12.94
C GLN A 142 -1.72 -17.57 14.39
N ARG A 143 -1.59 -16.27 14.63
CA ARG A 143 -2.27 -15.54 15.72
C ARG A 143 -2.09 -14.05 15.48
N HIS A 144 -3.21 -13.35 15.35
CA HIS A 144 -3.36 -11.89 15.20
C HIS A 144 -3.18 -11.28 13.80
N TRP A 145 -3.86 -11.83 12.79
CA TRP A 145 -4.09 -11.11 11.53
C TRP A 145 -5.56 -10.69 11.44
N SER A 146 -5.82 -9.39 11.35
CA SER A 146 -7.17 -8.82 11.29
C SER A 146 -7.87 -8.94 9.93
N ARG A 147 -7.30 -9.66 8.94
CA ARG A 147 -7.93 -10.14 7.69
C ARG A 147 -7.02 -11.18 6.99
N PRO A 148 -7.54 -12.25 6.34
CA PRO A 148 -6.70 -13.24 5.65
C PRO A 148 -6.10 -12.66 4.36
N GLY A 149 -4.77 -12.69 4.23
CA GLY A 149 -4.05 -12.33 3.01
C GLY A 149 -4.25 -13.38 1.92
N SER A 150 -4.49 -12.93 0.68
CA SER A 150 -4.62 -13.80 -0.49
C SER A 150 -3.25 -14.04 -1.14
N VAL A 151 -2.96 -15.30 -1.46
CA VAL A 151 -1.75 -15.72 -2.19
C VAL A 151 -2.03 -15.70 -3.68
N TRP A 152 -1.20 -14.95 -4.42
CA TRP A 152 -1.29 -14.83 -5.88
C TRP A 152 -0.06 -15.47 -6.53
N LEU A 153 -0.18 -15.95 -7.77
CA LEU A 153 0.94 -16.44 -8.55
C LEU A 153 0.97 -15.66 -9.86
N LEU A 154 2.12 -15.09 -10.19
CA LEU A 154 2.33 -14.31 -11.40
C LEU A 154 3.06 -15.17 -12.46
N PRO A 155 2.65 -15.12 -13.73
CA PRO A 155 3.16 -16.04 -14.76
C PRO A 155 4.57 -15.72 -15.25
N ASP A 156 5.04 -14.47 -15.16
CA ASP A 156 6.35 -14.00 -15.64
C ASP A 156 6.76 -12.63 -15.04
N ARG A 157 7.92 -12.10 -15.48
CA ARG A 157 8.42 -10.74 -15.14
C ARG A 157 8.14 -9.70 -16.23
N SER A 158 7.17 -9.92 -17.12
CA SER A 158 6.87 -8.93 -18.15
C SER A 158 6.37 -7.63 -17.54
N GLU A 159 6.59 -6.50 -18.23
CA GLU A 159 6.07 -5.19 -17.84
C GLU A 159 4.56 -5.23 -17.58
N HIS A 160 3.82 -6.02 -18.38
CA HIS A 160 2.39 -6.26 -18.19
C HIS A 160 2.09 -6.95 -16.85
N THR A 161 2.82 -8.01 -16.49
CA THR A 161 2.61 -8.75 -15.24
C THR A 161 2.97 -7.91 -14.01
N VAL A 162 4.05 -7.12 -14.07
CA VAL A 162 4.42 -6.21 -12.98
C VAL A 162 3.43 -5.06 -12.85
N SER A 163 2.95 -4.50 -13.97
CA SER A 163 1.90 -3.48 -13.95
C SER A 163 0.61 -4.02 -13.31
N ALA A 164 0.21 -5.26 -13.62
CA ALA A 164 -0.94 -5.91 -12.99
C ALA A 164 -0.75 -6.12 -11.47
N LEU A 165 0.46 -6.48 -11.03
CA LEU A 165 0.81 -6.58 -9.61
C LEU A 165 0.71 -5.23 -8.89
N VAL A 166 1.17 -4.15 -9.52
CA VAL A 166 1.07 -2.80 -8.94
C VAL A 166 -0.38 -2.35 -8.83
N HIS A 167 -1.18 -2.53 -9.89
CA HIS A 167 -2.62 -2.24 -9.83
C HIS A 167 -3.33 -3.06 -8.76
N PHE A 168 -2.89 -4.31 -8.55
CA PHE A 168 -3.38 -5.13 -7.45
C PHE A 168 -3.02 -4.51 -6.09
N PHE A 169 -1.76 -4.10 -5.86
CA PHE A 169 -1.36 -3.43 -4.62
C PHE A 169 -2.18 -2.17 -4.38
N GLU A 170 -2.35 -1.33 -5.40
CA GLU A 170 -3.19 -0.13 -5.30
C GLU A 170 -4.61 -0.47 -4.90
N ARG A 171 -5.21 -1.50 -5.50
CA ARG A 171 -6.57 -1.93 -5.17
C ARG A 171 -6.67 -2.40 -3.73
N GLU A 172 -5.78 -3.30 -3.29
CA GLU A 172 -5.81 -3.83 -1.92
C GLU A 172 -5.57 -2.75 -0.88
N VAL A 173 -4.58 -1.88 -1.10
CA VAL A 173 -4.30 -0.74 -0.22
C VAL A 173 -5.51 0.19 -0.16
N ARG A 174 -6.17 0.44 -1.29
CA ARG A 174 -7.37 1.26 -1.36
C ARG A 174 -8.55 0.60 -0.65
N GLU A 175 -8.79 -0.70 -0.84
CA GLU A 175 -9.89 -1.42 -0.21
C GLU A 175 -9.68 -1.58 1.31
N ALA A 176 -8.46 -1.90 1.74
CA ALA A 176 -8.10 -2.02 3.13
C ALA A 176 -8.09 -0.67 3.86
N GLY A 177 -7.64 0.38 3.18
CA GLY A 177 -7.64 1.76 3.65
C GLY A 177 -8.96 2.53 3.47
N GLY A 178 -10.04 1.87 3.03
CA GLY A 178 -11.37 2.48 2.91
C GLY A 178 -11.50 3.56 1.83
N GLY A 179 -10.71 3.51 0.77
CA GLY A 179 -10.67 4.52 -0.30
C GLY A 179 -9.64 5.64 -0.09
N ASN A 180 -9.05 5.72 1.11
CA ASN A 180 -8.22 6.85 1.52
C ASN A 180 -6.74 6.68 1.22
N PHE A 181 -6.34 5.66 0.46
CA PHE A 181 -4.94 5.45 0.12
C PHE A 181 -4.76 5.28 -1.40
N ALA A 182 -3.64 5.80 -1.91
CA ALA A 182 -3.19 5.63 -3.28
C ALA A 182 -1.67 5.48 -3.30
N LEU A 183 -1.11 4.82 -4.31
CA LEU A 183 0.34 4.85 -4.54
C LEU A 183 0.75 6.17 -5.20
N VAL A 184 2.00 6.60 -5.00
CA VAL A 184 2.55 7.68 -5.83
C VAL A 184 2.73 7.21 -7.28
N PRO A 185 2.62 8.09 -8.28
CA PRO A 185 2.75 7.71 -9.70
C PRO A 185 4.04 6.98 -10.05
N GLU A 186 5.11 7.19 -9.28
CA GLU A 186 6.43 6.59 -9.48
C GLU A 186 6.60 5.21 -8.81
N ALA A 187 5.65 4.80 -7.94
CA ALA A 187 5.69 3.51 -7.24
C ALA A 187 5.78 2.29 -8.17
N PRO A 188 5.09 2.24 -9.33
CA PRO A 188 5.26 1.13 -10.27
C PRO A 188 6.71 0.98 -10.74
N TRP A 189 7.37 2.09 -11.08
CA TRP A 189 8.76 2.06 -11.54
C TRP A 189 9.73 1.68 -10.42
N ALA A 190 9.53 2.22 -9.21
CA ALA A 190 10.33 1.86 -8.04
C ALA A 190 10.25 0.37 -7.71
N LEU A 191 9.06 -0.23 -7.85
CA LEU A 191 8.88 -1.66 -7.68
C LEU A 191 9.61 -2.47 -8.76
N ILE A 192 9.45 -2.08 -10.04
CA ILE A 192 10.12 -2.74 -11.16
C ILE A 192 11.63 -2.77 -10.93
N SER A 193 12.24 -1.60 -10.72
CA SER A 193 13.69 -1.50 -10.52
C SER A 193 14.17 -2.33 -9.34
N ALA A 194 13.40 -2.35 -8.25
CA ALA A 194 13.82 -3.08 -7.06
C ALA A 194 13.72 -4.61 -7.20
N LEU A 195 12.73 -5.11 -7.95
CA LEU A 195 12.63 -6.52 -8.31
C LEU A 195 13.73 -6.94 -9.29
N GLU A 196 14.10 -6.07 -10.24
CA GLU A 196 15.22 -6.30 -11.15
C GLU A 196 16.58 -6.36 -10.42
N GLU A 197 16.75 -5.49 -9.43
CA GLU A 197 17.95 -5.43 -8.59
C GLU A 197 17.98 -6.47 -7.45
N LYS A 198 16.96 -7.32 -7.32
CA LYS A 198 16.82 -8.31 -6.24
C LYS A 198 16.95 -7.71 -4.83
N ARG A 199 16.37 -6.52 -4.60
CA ARG A 199 16.42 -5.87 -3.29
C ARG A 199 15.63 -6.70 -2.26
N GLN A 200 16.17 -6.87 -1.06
CA GLN A 200 15.49 -7.62 0.00
C GLN A 200 14.29 -6.86 0.60
N ILE A 201 14.37 -5.53 0.65
CA ILE A 201 13.31 -4.65 1.15
C ILE A 201 13.14 -3.48 0.21
N VAL A 202 11.88 -3.16 -0.09
CA VAL A 202 11.46 -2.08 -0.98
C VAL A 202 10.35 -1.33 -0.29
N THR A 203 10.45 -0.02 -0.25
CA THR A 203 9.42 0.82 0.35
C THR A 203 8.83 1.68 -0.77
N LEU A 204 7.56 1.43 -1.08
CA LEU A 204 6.81 2.18 -2.08
C LEU A 204 6.09 3.34 -1.38
N PRO A 205 6.27 4.58 -1.86
CA PRO A 205 5.60 5.70 -1.26
C PRO A 205 4.09 5.59 -1.45
N ALA A 206 3.35 5.78 -0.37
CA ALA A 206 1.90 5.80 -0.34
C ALA A 206 1.40 7.21 0.00
N LEU A 207 0.30 7.58 -0.62
CA LEU A 207 -0.48 8.77 -0.31
C LEU A 207 -1.66 8.35 0.56
N GLN A 208 -1.77 8.93 1.76
CA GLN A 208 -2.95 8.81 2.61
C GLN A 208 -3.78 10.09 2.55
N LEU A 209 -5.06 9.99 2.21
CA LEU A 209 -5.98 11.11 2.21
C LEU A 209 -6.18 11.57 3.66
N LEU A 210 -5.80 12.82 3.93
CA LEU A 210 -6.05 13.47 5.21
C LEU A 210 -7.40 14.17 5.21
N GLY A 211 -7.72 14.86 4.14
CA GLY A 211 -8.99 15.57 4.01
C GLY A 211 -9.29 16.01 2.59
N GLU A 212 -10.57 16.15 2.29
CA GLU A 212 -11.09 16.56 0.99
C GLU A 212 -12.10 17.69 1.16
N CYS A 213 -12.12 18.60 0.19
CA CYS A 213 -13.25 19.50 0.01
C CYS A 213 -13.58 19.63 -1.46
N VAL A 214 -14.85 19.45 -1.79
CA VAL A 214 -15.42 19.67 -3.12
C VAL A 214 -16.53 20.70 -3.00
N VAL A 215 -16.49 21.74 -3.82
CA VAL A 215 -17.51 22.79 -3.83
C VAL A 215 -18.03 22.96 -5.25
N ASN A 216 -19.36 22.91 -5.40
CA ASN A 216 -20.05 23.16 -6.65
C ASN A 216 -20.45 24.64 -6.74
N PHE A 217 -20.34 25.22 -7.92
CA PHE A 217 -20.60 26.64 -8.18
C PHE A 217 -21.64 26.81 -9.28
N ASN A 218 -22.59 27.71 -9.05
CA ASN A 218 -23.43 28.23 -10.12
C ASN A 218 -22.68 29.37 -10.85
N THR A 219 -22.40 29.18 -12.14
CA THR A 219 -21.45 30.01 -12.90
C THR A 219 -22.10 31.13 -13.70
N ALA A 220 -23.43 31.17 -13.78
CA ALA A 220 -24.17 32.01 -14.73
C ALA A 220 -23.81 33.51 -14.67
N SER A 221 -23.38 34.02 -13.51
CA SER A 221 -22.99 35.43 -13.30
C SER A 221 -21.53 35.65 -12.85
N ALA A 222 -20.71 34.59 -12.80
CA ALA A 222 -19.36 34.64 -12.21
C ALA A 222 -18.32 33.83 -13.00
N TYR A 223 -18.48 33.71 -14.31
CA TYR A 223 -17.62 32.89 -15.16
C TYR A 223 -16.12 33.26 -15.05
N ASN A 224 -15.76 34.53 -15.23
CA ASN A 224 -14.35 34.98 -15.09
C ASN A 224 -13.78 34.74 -13.70
N ASN A 225 -14.62 34.87 -12.67
CA ASN A 225 -14.21 34.57 -11.30
C ASN A 225 -13.86 33.10 -11.11
N MET A 226 -14.63 32.20 -11.76
CA MET A 226 -14.33 30.78 -11.76
C MET A 226 -13.11 30.44 -12.60
N LEU A 227 -12.93 31.07 -13.76
CA LEU A 227 -11.70 30.91 -14.55
C LEU A 227 -10.45 31.24 -13.72
N ASN A 228 -10.49 32.34 -12.95
CA ASN A 228 -9.40 32.70 -12.05
C ASN A 228 -9.18 31.70 -10.91
N ALA A 229 -10.26 31.12 -10.36
CA ALA A 229 -10.15 30.12 -9.31
C ALA A 229 -9.56 28.79 -9.85
N VAL A 230 -9.98 28.36 -11.05
CA VAL A 230 -9.39 27.22 -11.76
C VAL A 230 -7.94 27.49 -12.15
N GLN A 231 -7.61 28.72 -12.55
CA GLN A 231 -6.22 29.07 -12.84
C GLN A 231 -5.35 29.03 -11.57
N ALA A 232 -5.90 29.44 -10.41
CA ALA A 232 -5.19 29.33 -9.15
C ALA A 232 -4.96 27.87 -8.73
N SER A 233 -5.89 26.95 -9.00
CA SER A 233 -5.71 25.53 -8.67
C SER A 233 -4.49 24.91 -9.35
N LYS A 234 -4.18 25.31 -10.59
CA LYS A 234 -3.00 24.83 -11.32
C LYS A 234 -1.68 25.17 -10.63
N TYR A 235 -1.60 26.31 -9.94
CA TYR A 235 -0.41 26.70 -9.18
C TYR A 235 -0.33 26.01 -7.80
N LEU A 236 -1.45 25.48 -7.32
CA LEU A 236 -1.53 24.79 -6.03
C LEU A 236 -1.28 23.29 -6.18
N ASN A 237 -1.73 22.73 -7.30
CA ASN A 237 -1.66 21.30 -7.57
C ASN A 237 -0.22 20.78 -7.55
N GLY A 238 0.03 19.74 -6.76
CA GLY A 238 1.35 19.16 -6.56
C GLY A 238 2.22 19.89 -5.54
N THR A 239 1.71 20.93 -4.85
CA THR A 239 2.50 21.59 -3.79
C THR A 239 2.75 20.60 -2.66
N VAL A 240 4.02 20.48 -2.23
CA VAL A 240 4.41 19.66 -1.07
C VAL A 240 4.74 20.57 0.11
N VAL A 241 4.14 20.26 1.26
CA VAL A 241 4.31 20.98 2.53
C VAL A 241 5.10 20.08 3.49
N PRO A 242 6.40 20.34 3.71
CA PRO A 242 7.22 19.51 4.59
C PRO A 242 6.71 19.46 6.04
N PRO A 243 7.10 18.43 6.82
CA PRO A 243 6.80 18.36 8.26
C PRO A 243 7.23 19.62 9.00
N GLY A 244 6.36 20.11 9.88
CA GLY A 244 6.62 21.27 10.73
C GLY A 244 6.53 22.63 10.05
N THR A 245 6.38 22.72 8.73
CA THR A 245 6.34 23.98 7.99
C THR A 245 4.91 24.53 7.83
N VAL A 246 4.82 25.79 7.42
CA VAL A 246 3.55 26.48 7.14
C VAL A 246 3.37 26.62 5.64
N PHE A 247 2.25 26.13 5.13
CA PHE A 247 1.79 26.42 3.78
C PHE A 247 1.22 27.85 3.71
N SER A 248 1.47 28.54 2.60
CA SER A 248 0.88 29.84 2.28
C SER A 248 0.25 29.81 0.89
N TYR A 249 -1.05 30.09 0.84
CA TYR A 249 -1.80 30.16 -0.41
C TYR A 249 -1.25 31.23 -1.34
N ASN A 250 -0.90 32.41 -0.80
CA ASN A 250 -0.29 33.45 -1.59
C ASN A 250 1.08 33.03 -2.11
N GLN A 251 1.97 32.47 -1.29
CA GLN A 251 3.29 32.04 -1.76
C GLN A 251 3.18 30.99 -2.88
N ALA A 252 2.27 30.01 -2.75
CA ALA A 252 2.07 28.99 -3.77
C ALA A 252 1.53 29.56 -5.10
N VAL A 253 0.50 30.41 -5.05
CA VAL A 253 -0.13 30.92 -6.29
C VAL A 253 0.59 32.14 -6.87
N GLY A 254 1.23 32.95 -6.03
CA GLY A 254 1.91 34.19 -6.40
C GLY A 254 0.97 35.37 -6.69
N ARG A 255 1.52 36.47 -7.20
CA ARG A 255 0.74 37.65 -7.63
C ARG A 255 -0.15 37.29 -8.82
N ARG A 256 -1.40 37.76 -8.81
CA ARG A 256 -2.38 37.50 -9.88
C ARG A 256 -2.20 38.54 -10.99
N THR A 257 -1.65 38.14 -12.13
CA THR A 257 -1.41 39.01 -13.28
C THR A 257 -1.91 38.35 -14.57
N THR A 258 -2.11 39.17 -15.61
CA THR A 258 -2.57 38.71 -16.93
C THR A 258 -1.58 37.76 -17.59
N GLU A 259 -0.29 37.98 -17.41
CA GLU A 259 0.81 37.16 -17.95
C GLU A 259 0.82 35.77 -17.32
N ARG A 260 0.33 35.65 -16.09
CA ARG A 260 0.16 34.38 -15.37
C ARG A 260 -1.21 33.72 -15.65
N GLY A 261 -1.92 34.20 -16.67
CA GLY A 261 -3.19 33.64 -17.12
C GLY A 261 -4.41 34.04 -16.30
N PHE A 262 -4.29 35.02 -15.39
CA PHE A 262 -5.45 35.54 -14.66
C PHE A 262 -6.20 36.59 -15.48
N VAL A 263 -7.52 36.53 -15.48
CA VAL A 263 -8.41 37.45 -16.19
C VAL A 263 -9.05 38.46 -15.24
N ARG A 264 -9.66 39.51 -15.80
CA ARG A 264 -10.42 40.48 -15.02
C ARG A 264 -11.73 39.84 -14.53
N GLY A 265 -11.88 39.74 -13.22
CA GLY A 265 -13.09 39.31 -12.53
C GLY A 265 -13.46 40.31 -11.44
N TYR A 266 -14.29 39.90 -10.49
CA TYR A 266 -14.71 40.76 -9.38
C TYR A 266 -14.16 40.27 -8.04
N ALA A 267 -13.59 41.17 -7.23
CA ALA A 267 -13.27 40.93 -5.83
C ALA A 267 -14.32 41.58 -4.93
N ILE A 268 -14.51 41.04 -3.72
CA ILE A 268 -15.38 41.65 -2.71
C ILE A 268 -14.53 42.64 -1.91
N SER A 269 -14.98 43.90 -1.84
CA SER A 269 -14.35 44.94 -1.03
C SER A 269 -15.45 45.69 -0.26
N GLY A 270 -15.48 45.50 1.06
CA GLY A 270 -16.61 45.92 1.89
C GLY A 270 -17.92 45.28 1.40
N ASN A 271 -18.93 46.10 1.11
CA ASN A 271 -20.21 45.63 0.57
C ASN A 271 -20.29 45.64 -0.97
N ARG A 272 -19.20 45.95 -1.68
CA ARG A 272 -19.20 46.10 -3.14
C ARG A 272 -18.38 45.01 -3.84
N SER A 273 -18.72 44.77 -5.11
CA SER A 273 -17.92 43.95 -6.03
C SER A 273 -17.08 44.88 -6.91
N VAL A 274 -15.76 44.78 -6.83
CA VAL A 274 -14.82 45.66 -7.53
C VAL A 274 -14.07 44.86 -8.61
N PRO A 275 -14.01 45.36 -9.86
CA PRO A 275 -13.24 44.69 -10.91
C PRO A 275 -11.74 44.65 -10.58
N THR A 276 -11.12 43.46 -10.64
CA THR A 276 -9.68 43.27 -10.47
C THR A 276 -9.18 42.07 -11.25
N VAL A 277 -7.90 42.10 -11.64
CA VAL A 277 -7.22 40.91 -12.20
C VAL A 277 -7.13 39.85 -11.09
N GLY A 278 -7.51 38.62 -11.41
CA GLY A 278 -7.57 37.54 -10.42
C GLY A 278 -8.78 37.61 -9.48
N GLY A 279 -9.75 38.48 -9.73
CA GLY A 279 -10.99 38.49 -8.95
C GLY A 279 -11.65 37.12 -8.97
N GLY A 280 -11.92 36.53 -7.79
CA GLY A 280 -12.51 35.20 -7.64
C GLY A 280 -11.61 34.11 -7.07
N VAL A 281 -10.28 34.33 -6.97
CA VAL A 281 -9.33 33.36 -6.42
C VAL A 281 -9.63 32.91 -4.98
N CYS A 282 -10.34 33.73 -4.19
CA CYS A 282 -10.77 33.37 -2.83
C CYS A 282 -11.67 32.11 -2.79
N ARG A 283 -12.33 31.75 -3.90
CA ARG A 283 -13.07 30.47 -4.00
C ARG A 283 -12.13 29.29 -3.79
N MET A 284 -10.96 29.32 -4.43
CA MET A 284 -9.96 28.26 -4.30
C MET A 284 -9.35 28.24 -2.90
N SER A 285 -9.08 29.42 -2.31
CA SER A 285 -8.66 29.49 -0.91
C SER A 285 -9.71 28.94 0.06
N THR A 286 -11.00 29.13 -0.23
CA THR A 286 -12.10 28.58 0.56
C THR A 286 -12.14 27.06 0.47
N VAL A 287 -11.94 26.48 -0.72
CA VAL A 287 -11.87 25.01 -0.85
C VAL A 287 -10.66 24.43 -0.14
N ILE A 288 -9.49 25.09 -0.20
CA ILE A 288 -8.32 24.68 0.61
C ILE A 288 -8.67 24.71 2.10
N TYR A 289 -9.30 25.79 2.57
CA TYR A 289 -9.70 25.89 3.96
C TYR A 289 -10.67 24.77 4.37
N GLY A 290 -11.63 24.41 3.51
CA GLY A 290 -12.48 23.26 3.73
C GLY A 290 -11.70 21.96 3.90
N ALA A 291 -10.73 21.68 3.02
CA ALA A 291 -9.93 20.46 3.09
C ALA A 291 -8.99 20.43 4.32
N VAL A 292 -8.48 21.61 4.72
CA VAL A 292 -7.66 21.76 5.94
C VAL A 292 -8.49 21.48 7.20
N LEU A 293 -9.74 21.96 7.24
CA LEU A 293 -10.66 21.67 8.33
C LEU A 293 -11.03 20.19 8.39
N ASP A 294 -11.30 19.57 7.23
CA ASP A 294 -11.60 18.14 7.12
C ASP A 294 -10.41 17.28 7.58
N ALA A 295 -9.19 17.67 7.20
CA ALA A 295 -7.94 17.04 7.63
C ALA A 295 -7.55 17.27 9.11
N GLY A 296 -8.27 18.14 9.82
CA GLY A 296 -7.96 18.52 11.19
C GLY A 296 -6.59 19.21 11.35
N LEU A 297 -6.10 19.90 10.32
CA LEU A 297 -4.79 20.56 10.34
C LEU A 297 -4.88 21.95 11.00
N PRO A 298 -3.84 22.40 11.73
CA PRO A 298 -3.83 23.71 12.36
C PRO A 298 -3.88 24.85 11.35
N VAL A 299 -4.90 25.70 11.48
CA VAL A 299 -5.05 26.93 10.68
C VAL A 299 -4.20 28.02 11.31
N VAL A 300 -3.21 28.51 10.57
CA VAL A 300 -2.27 29.56 11.02
C VAL A 300 -2.81 30.94 10.69
N GLU A 301 -3.44 31.09 9.52
CA GLU A 301 -4.05 32.34 9.10
C GLU A 301 -5.31 32.05 8.28
N ARG A 302 -6.41 32.71 8.65
CA ARG A 302 -7.66 32.71 7.89
C ARG A 302 -8.40 34.01 8.15
N HIS A 303 -8.91 34.60 7.08
CA HIS A 303 -9.77 35.78 7.12
C HIS A 303 -11.11 35.47 6.45
N PRO A 304 -12.27 35.82 7.06
CA PRO A 304 -13.56 35.76 6.38
C PRO A 304 -13.68 36.86 5.32
N HIS A 305 -14.59 36.69 4.36
CA HIS A 305 -15.07 37.81 3.56
C HIS A 305 -15.87 38.79 4.44
N SER A 306 -15.92 40.06 4.03
CA SER A 306 -16.72 41.12 4.68
C SER A 306 -18.23 40.87 4.67
N ARG A 307 -18.70 39.93 3.85
CA ARG A 307 -20.10 39.49 3.76
C ARG A 307 -20.17 38.00 3.44
N PRO A 308 -21.25 37.30 3.82
CA PRO A 308 -21.44 35.89 3.48
C PRO A 308 -21.32 35.63 1.98
N VAL A 309 -20.72 34.49 1.65
CA VAL A 309 -20.59 34.00 0.28
C VAL A 309 -21.59 32.88 0.02
N GLY A 310 -22.23 32.87 -1.16
CA GLY A 310 -23.32 31.95 -1.46
C GLY A 310 -22.92 30.53 -1.83
N TYR A 311 -21.64 30.15 -1.70
CA TYR A 311 -21.10 28.85 -2.15
C TYR A 311 -20.57 27.97 -1.02
N VAL A 312 -20.52 28.46 0.23
CA VAL A 312 -20.22 27.67 1.43
C VAL A 312 -21.03 28.20 2.62
N PRO A 313 -21.26 27.39 3.68
CA PRO A 313 -21.88 27.87 4.91
C PRO A 313 -21.13 29.05 5.54
N VAL A 314 -21.85 29.86 6.33
CA VAL A 314 -21.28 31.00 7.05
C VAL A 314 -20.14 30.53 7.96
N GLY A 315 -19.00 31.23 7.92
CA GLY A 315 -17.82 30.90 8.72
C GLY A 315 -16.90 29.83 8.10
N LYS A 316 -17.29 29.22 6.99
CA LYS A 316 -16.48 28.22 6.26
C LYS A 316 -15.74 28.80 5.05
N ASP A 317 -15.75 30.11 4.87
CA ASP A 317 -15.06 30.79 3.79
C ASP A 317 -13.66 31.27 4.19
N ALA A 318 -12.76 31.42 3.21
CA ALA A 318 -11.45 32.02 3.42
C ALA A 318 -11.16 33.00 2.28
N THR A 319 -10.82 34.23 2.64
CA THR A 319 -10.47 35.30 1.71
C THR A 319 -8.97 35.54 1.68
N VAL A 320 -8.48 35.94 0.52
CA VAL A 320 -7.05 36.14 0.24
C VAL A 320 -6.86 37.36 -0.64
N THR A 321 -5.81 38.11 -0.34
CA THR A 321 -5.38 39.29 -1.09
C THR A 321 -3.86 39.30 -1.07
N TRP A 322 -3.26 39.35 -2.26
CA TRP A 322 -1.80 39.32 -2.39
C TRP A 322 -1.16 40.43 -1.54
N GLY A 323 -0.25 40.03 -0.63
CA GLY A 323 0.46 40.95 0.26
C GLY A 323 -0.33 41.46 1.47
N VAL A 324 -1.59 41.05 1.66
CA VAL A 324 -2.44 41.52 2.78
C VAL A 324 -3.08 40.38 3.55
N HIS A 325 -3.94 39.60 2.92
CA HIS A 325 -4.67 38.49 3.55
C HIS A 325 -4.24 37.17 2.94
N ASP A 326 -3.94 36.19 3.78
CA ASP A 326 -3.55 34.87 3.32
C ASP A 326 -4.41 33.76 3.94
N MET A 327 -4.33 32.59 3.35
CA MET A 327 -4.77 31.35 3.97
C MET A 327 -3.53 30.51 4.22
N LYS A 328 -3.27 30.22 5.49
CA LYS A 328 -2.12 29.43 5.93
C LYS A 328 -2.55 28.31 6.84
N PHE A 329 -1.94 27.15 6.67
CA PHE A 329 -2.03 26.04 7.60
C PHE A 329 -0.65 25.48 7.90
N LYS A 330 -0.50 24.88 9.08
CA LYS A 330 0.74 24.21 9.47
C LYS A 330 0.60 22.73 9.17
N ASN A 331 1.64 22.14 8.56
CA ASN A 331 1.83 20.71 8.64
C ASN A 331 2.42 20.37 10.01
N ASP A 332 1.57 19.95 10.95
CA ASP A 332 1.98 19.48 12.28
C ASP A 332 2.17 17.95 12.35
N ARG A 333 2.17 17.28 11.19
CA ARG A 333 2.41 15.85 11.05
C ARG A 333 3.89 15.55 10.86
N SER A 334 4.24 14.27 10.99
CA SER A 334 5.60 13.76 10.80
C SER A 334 5.99 13.56 9.34
N TYR A 335 5.00 13.55 8.43
CA TYR A 335 5.19 13.29 7.00
C TYR A 335 4.81 14.52 6.15
N PRO A 336 5.38 14.69 4.94
CA PRO A 336 5.01 15.76 4.03
C PRO A 336 3.54 15.68 3.61
N ILE A 337 2.90 16.83 3.37
CA ILE A 337 1.54 16.90 2.83
C ILE A 337 1.57 17.40 1.39
N ARG A 338 1.06 16.61 0.45
CA ARG A 338 0.84 17.01 -0.94
C ARG A 338 -0.56 17.58 -1.11
N VAL A 339 -0.64 18.73 -1.78
CA VAL A 339 -1.89 19.41 -2.13
C VAL A 339 -2.25 19.06 -3.57
N ASP A 340 -3.32 18.30 -3.76
CA ASP A 340 -3.93 18.09 -5.08
C ASP A 340 -5.12 19.04 -5.21
N ALA A 341 -5.07 19.93 -6.20
CA ALA A 341 -6.07 20.96 -6.39
C ALA A 341 -6.50 21.01 -7.86
N GLY A 342 -7.79 21.09 -8.10
CA GLY A 342 -8.31 21.07 -9.46
C GLY A 342 -9.75 21.52 -9.55
N GLY A 343 -10.29 21.46 -10.76
CA GLY A 343 -11.69 21.76 -10.99
C GLY A 343 -12.00 22.26 -12.38
N THR A 344 -13.29 22.49 -12.58
CA THR A 344 -13.87 23.16 -13.75
C THR A 344 -14.47 24.49 -13.32
N VAL A 345 -15.07 25.22 -14.26
CA VAL A 345 -15.83 26.41 -13.90
C VAL A 345 -17.01 26.09 -12.98
N HIS A 346 -17.53 24.87 -12.97
CA HIS A 346 -18.70 24.48 -12.17
C HIS A 346 -18.35 23.81 -10.83
N GLN A 347 -17.09 23.41 -10.63
CA GLN A 347 -16.69 22.66 -9.44
C GLN A 347 -15.20 22.88 -9.15
N LEU A 348 -14.84 23.07 -7.89
CA LEU A 348 -13.45 23.03 -7.44
C LEU A 348 -13.29 21.93 -6.40
N TYR A 349 -12.12 21.32 -6.36
CA TYR A 349 -11.75 20.36 -5.32
C TYR A 349 -10.34 20.61 -4.80
N VAL A 350 -10.13 20.20 -3.55
CA VAL A 350 -8.81 20.06 -2.94
C VAL A 350 -8.78 18.75 -2.17
N ARG A 351 -7.70 18.00 -2.33
CA ARG A 351 -7.34 16.85 -1.52
C ARG A 351 -5.98 17.10 -0.89
N LEU A 352 -5.88 16.82 0.40
CA LEU A 352 -4.62 16.87 1.13
C LEU A 352 -4.18 15.43 1.39
N TRP A 353 -3.01 15.07 0.87
CA TRP A 353 -2.45 13.73 0.99
C TRP A 353 -1.21 13.75 1.87
N GLU A 354 -1.16 12.94 2.90
CA GLU A 354 0.09 12.64 3.62
C GLU A 354 0.94 11.68 2.77
N VAL A 355 2.19 12.04 2.52
CA VAL A 355 3.14 11.23 1.75
C VAL A 355 3.93 10.35 2.73
N ARG A 356 3.55 9.08 2.82
CA ARG A 356 4.23 8.09 3.65
C ARG A 356 5.23 7.32 2.80
N SER A 357 6.50 7.30 3.21
CA SER A 357 7.51 6.37 2.73
C SER A 357 7.45 5.13 3.61
#